data_AF-A0A357F9H9-F1
#
_entry.id   AF-A0A357F9H9-F1
#
_cell.length_a   1.000
_cell.length_b   1.000
_cell.length_c   1.000
_cell.angle_alpha   90.00
_cell.angle_beta   90.00
_cell.angle_gamma   90.00
#
_symmetry.space_group_name_H-M   'P 1'
#
loop_
_entity.id
_entity.type
_entity.pdbx_description
1 polymer ?
#
loop_
_entity_poly.entity_id
_entity_poly.type
_entity_poly.pdbx_seq_one_letter_code
_entity_poly.pdbx_strand_id
1 'polypeptide(L)'
;MKKMSSKYWYILTTVIISLGLFNSGCYQLKFGQKKTERINILEEEVESLSNNIGSLTTENYELKKDLVKLETAKNQLNKEYTQLKDKQIAIEAAQTSQNEVRKNLEEELAETKDLLEKVKQQLAIVENDKNNLKAKLWKLEAPSEKAAEEEKGNVGEIMENLTKETQETSPVEDLLDKAIQLYREENFEEAIAKWEEVLALDPSKLEAKFNIEIAQDRLKEKQIQEDLKSSRTQRK
;
A
#
# COMPACT_ATOMS: atom_id res chain seq x y z
N MET A 1 -27.80 47.39 117.66
CA MET A 1 -26.84 47.81 116.61
C MET A 1 -26.74 46.66 115.62
N LYS A 2 -26.82 46.76 114.29
CA LYS A 2 -26.94 47.86 113.31
C LYS A 2 -28.08 47.47 112.34
N LYS A 3 -28.97 48.41 111.98
CA LYS A 3 -29.85 48.25 110.82
C LYS A 3 -28.96 48.16 109.58
N MET A 4 -28.72 46.96 109.06
CA MET A 4 -28.15 46.79 107.73
C MET A 4 -29.11 47.46 106.75
N SER A 5 -28.63 48.47 106.03
CA SER A 5 -29.49 49.28 105.16
C SER A 5 -29.98 48.43 103.98
N SER A 6 -31.28 48.58 103.67
CA SER A 6 -32.02 47.88 102.61
C SER A 6 -31.28 47.83 101.26
N LYS A 7 -30.43 48.82 100.98
CA LYS A 7 -29.59 48.90 99.79
C LYS A 7 -28.61 47.72 99.66
N TYR A 8 -28.07 47.21 100.77
CA TYR A 8 -27.13 46.08 100.73
C TYR A 8 -27.81 44.73 100.45
N TRP A 9 -29.09 44.59 100.78
CA TRP A 9 -29.85 43.37 100.51
C TRP A 9 -30.25 43.26 99.03
N TYR A 10 -30.57 44.40 98.40
CA TYR A 10 -30.74 44.48 96.94
C TYR A 10 -29.43 44.20 96.18
N ILE A 11 -28.29 44.70 96.68
CA ILE A 11 -26.99 44.42 96.06
C ILE A 11 -26.61 42.93 96.21
N LEU A 12 -26.87 42.33 97.37
CA LEU A 12 -26.57 40.92 97.59
C LEU A 12 -27.43 40.00 96.71
N THR A 13 -28.72 40.32 96.56
CA THR A 13 -29.65 39.53 95.73
C THR A 13 -29.37 39.69 94.24
N THR A 14 -29.03 40.88 93.76
CA THR A 14 -28.62 41.08 92.35
C THR A 14 -27.30 40.39 92.02
N VAL A 15 -26.35 40.37 92.96
CA VAL A 15 -25.08 39.63 92.81
C VAL A 15 -25.31 38.12 92.78
N ILE A 16 -26.21 37.57 93.60
CA ILE A 16 -26.53 36.13 93.60
C ILE A 16 -27.28 35.72 92.33
N ILE A 17 -28.21 36.54 91.83
CA ILE A 17 -28.92 36.27 90.57
C ILE A 17 -27.96 36.36 89.37
N SER A 18 -27.04 37.32 89.36
CA SER A 18 -26.03 37.44 88.30
C SER A 18 -24.97 36.34 88.35
N LEU A 19 -24.52 35.90 89.54
CA LEU A 19 -23.67 34.70 89.66
C LEU A 19 -24.42 33.41 89.29
N GLY A 20 -25.71 33.31 89.63
CA GLY A 20 -26.57 32.18 89.24
C GLY A 20 -26.75 32.10 87.73
N LEU A 21 -26.93 33.24 87.05
CA LEU A 21 -27.01 33.34 85.59
C LEU A 21 -25.67 33.11 84.88
N PHE A 22 -24.54 33.36 85.57
CA PHE A 22 -23.21 33.07 85.06
C PHE A 22 -22.86 31.57 85.21
N ASN A 23 -23.34 30.92 86.26
CA ASN A 23 -23.17 29.47 86.48
C ASN A 23 -24.20 28.62 85.71
N SER A 24 -25.33 29.19 85.31
CA SER A 24 -26.36 28.50 84.53
C SER A 24 -26.03 28.44 83.04
N GLY A 25 -24.84 27.98 82.65
CA GLY A 25 -24.47 27.39 81.34
C GLY A 25 -24.79 28.10 80.01
N CYS A 26 -25.61 29.16 79.98
CA CYS A 26 -26.24 29.71 78.78
C CYS A 26 -25.26 30.52 77.93
N TYR A 27 -24.25 31.15 78.54
CA TYR A 27 -23.18 31.85 77.83
C TYR A 27 -22.16 30.88 77.23
N GLN A 28 -21.85 29.76 77.90
CA GLN A 28 -20.98 28.71 77.35
C GLN A 28 -21.67 27.91 76.23
N LEU A 29 -22.98 27.69 76.32
CA LEU A 29 -23.74 26.92 75.32
C LEU A 29 -23.74 27.60 73.93
N LYS A 30 -24.01 28.91 73.87
CA LYS A 30 -24.05 29.65 72.59
C LYS A 30 -22.68 29.82 71.92
N PHE A 31 -21.63 30.07 72.71
CA PHE A 31 -20.26 30.14 72.20
C PHE A 31 -19.71 28.77 71.80
N GLY A 32 -20.05 27.71 72.55
CA GLY A 32 -19.75 26.33 72.20
C GLY A 32 -20.38 25.91 70.88
N GLN A 33 -21.68 26.20 70.69
CA GLN A 33 -22.41 25.88 69.46
C GLN A 33 -21.79 26.50 68.21
N LYS A 34 -21.46 27.80 68.23
CA LYS A 34 -20.82 28.48 67.07
C LYS A 34 -19.43 27.94 66.77
N LYS A 35 -18.69 27.50 67.80
CA LYS A 35 -17.38 26.85 67.63
C LYS A 35 -17.55 25.47 66.99
N THR A 36 -18.53 24.68 67.45
CA THR A 36 -18.85 23.37 66.89
C THR A 36 -19.31 23.45 65.43
N GLU A 37 -20.17 24.41 65.09
CA GLU A 37 -20.62 24.63 63.71
C GLU A 37 -19.46 24.95 62.76
N ARG A 38 -18.53 25.83 63.19
CA ARG A 38 -17.31 26.12 62.42
C ARG A 38 -16.40 24.90 62.28
N ILE A 39 -16.29 24.06 63.31
CA ILE A 39 -15.49 22.83 63.25
C ILE A 39 -16.12 21.85 62.25
N ASN A 40 -17.44 21.69 62.25
CA ASN A 40 -18.13 20.81 61.32
C ASN A 40 -17.95 21.27 59.86
N ILE A 41 -18.06 22.58 59.59
CA ILE A 41 -17.81 23.14 58.25
C ILE A 41 -16.36 22.88 57.82
N LEU A 42 -15.40 23.08 58.72
CA LEU A 42 -14.00 22.80 58.42
C LEU A 42 -13.76 21.31 58.14
N GLU A 43 -14.44 20.42 58.86
CA GLU A 43 -14.33 18.97 58.64
C GLU A 43 -14.90 18.56 57.27
N GLU A 44 -16.04 19.13 56.87
CA GLU A 44 -16.64 18.94 55.54
C GLU A 44 -15.73 19.48 54.42
N GLU A 45 -15.14 20.66 54.59
CA GLU A 45 -14.17 21.22 53.65
C GLU A 45 -12.92 20.35 53.54
N VAL A 46 -12.42 19.83 54.66
CA VAL A 46 -11.25 18.92 54.69
C VAL A 46 -11.57 17.60 53.98
N GLU A 47 -12.76 17.04 54.18
CA GLU A 47 -13.19 15.82 53.51
C GLU A 47 -13.33 16.04 52.00
N SER A 48 -13.94 17.15 51.58
CA SER A 48 -14.05 17.56 50.17
C SER A 48 -12.68 17.74 49.52
N LEU A 49 -11.76 18.42 50.19
CA LEU A 49 -10.38 18.58 49.73
C LEU A 49 -9.65 17.24 49.62
N SER A 50 -9.84 16.34 50.59
CA SER A 50 -9.27 14.99 50.57
C SER A 50 -9.73 14.20 49.35
N ASN A 51 -11.05 14.22 49.06
CA ASN A 51 -11.63 13.57 47.89
C ASN A 51 -11.08 14.15 46.58
N ASN A 52 -10.97 15.47 46.49
CA ASN A 52 -10.40 16.14 45.31
C ASN A 52 -8.92 15.78 45.11
N ILE A 53 -8.12 15.74 46.17
CA ILE A 53 -6.71 15.30 46.11
C ILE A 53 -6.62 13.85 45.64
N GLY A 54 -7.49 12.97 46.13
CA GLY A 54 -7.58 11.58 45.67
C GLY A 54 -7.85 11.50 44.17
N SER A 55 -8.89 12.20 43.70
CA SER A 55 -9.25 12.27 42.27
C SER A 55 -8.11 12.79 41.40
N LEU A 56 -7.48 13.90 41.80
CA LEU A 56 -6.35 14.49 41.08
C LEU A 56 -5.12 13.57 41.07
N THR A 57 -4.91 12.79 42.13
CA THR A 57 -3.81 11.81 42.18
C THR A 57 -4.05 10.69 41.16
N THR A 58 -5.27 10.18 41.06
CA THR A 58 -5.64 9.18 40.05
C THR A 58 -5.51 9.74 38.63
N GLU A 59 -6.01 10.95 38.37
CA GLU A 59 -5.92 11.58 37.06
C GLU A 59 -4.46 11.82 36.63
N ASN A 60 -3.61 12.31 37.54
CA ASN A 60 -2.18 12.47 37.27
C ASN A 60 -1.48 11.14 36.93
N TYR A 61 -1.89 10.03 37.58
CA TYR A 61 -1.34 8.71 37.27
C TYR A 61 -1.69 8.26 35.85
N GLU A 62 -2.97 8.39 35.44
CA GLU A 62 -3.39 8.03 34.09
C GLU A 62 -2.78 8.95 33.02
N LEU A 63 -2.69 10.27 33.28
CA LEU A 63 -2.02 11.21 32.38
C LEU A 63 -0.55 10.83 32.15
N LYS A 64 0.17 10.44 33.21
CA LYS A 64 1.56 10.00 33.09
C LYS A 64 1.69 8.74 32.24
N LYS A 65 0.76 7.80 32.40
CA LYS A 65 0.72 6.57 31.60
C LYS A 65 0.43 6.85 30.12
N ASP A 66 -0.50 7.75 29.83
CA ASP A 66 -0.82 8.14 28.47
C ASP A 66 0.30 8.96 27.81
N LEU A 67 1.02 9.78 28.57
CA LEU A 67 2.22 10.47 28.09
C LEU A 67 3.30 9.48 27.63
N VAL A 68 3.54 8.42 28.41
CA VAL A 68 4.49 7.35 28.02
C VAL A 68 4.03 6.66 26.74
N LYS A 69 2.74 6.31 26.62
CA LYS A 69 2.20 5.72 25.38
C LYS A 69 2.39 6.64 24.18
N LEU A 70 2.10 7.94 24.35
CA LEU A 70 2.25 8.92 23.28
C LEU A 70 3.71 9.06 22.83
N GLU A 71 4.65 9.05 23.77
CA GLU A 71 6.08 9.10 23.47
C GLU A 71 6.55 7.83 22.73
N THR A 72 6.06 6.65 23.13
CA THR A 72 6.35 5.42 22.37
C THR A 72 5.77 5.44 20.95
N ALA A 73 4.53 5.92 20.78
CA ALA A 73 3.90 6.05 19.47
C ALA A 73 4.64 7.05 18.58
N LYS A 74 5.08 8.18 19.14
CA LYS A 74 5.90 9.19 18.43
C LYS A 74 7.22 8.60 17.93
N ASN A 75 7.91 7.82 18.77
CA ASN A 75 9.18 7.21 18.39
C ASN A 75 9.01 6.16 17.29
N GLN A 76 7.93 5.37 17.36
CA GLN A 76 7.58 4.41 16.32
C GLN A 76 7.26 5.11 14.99
N LEU A 77 6.45 6.18 15.04
CA LEU A 77 6.10 6.97 13.86
C LEU A 77 7.36 7.58 13.21
N ASN A 78 8.29 8.09 14.02
CA ASN A 78 9.53 8.65 13.50
C ASN A 78 10.40 7.58 12.79
N LYS A 79 10.44 6.36 13.34
CA LYS A 79 11.13 5.22 12.70
C LYS A 79 10.49 4.86 11.35
N GLU A 80 9.17 4.77 11.30
CA GLU A 80 8.43 4.49 10.06
C GLU A 80 8.63 5.58 9.02
N TYR A 81 8.64 6.85 9.45
CA TYR A 81 8.92 7.99 8.58
C TYR A 81 10.32 7.90 7.94
N THR A 82 11.36 7.59 8.72
CA THR A 82 12.71 7.39 8.17
C THR A 82 12.74 6.23 7.17
N GLN A 83 12.11 5.10 7.48
CA GLN A 83 12.06 3.96 6.56
C GLN A 83 11.33 4.28 5.25
N LEU A 84 10.23 5.04 5.31
CA LEU A 84 9.52 5.50 4.13
C LEU A 84 10.38 6.45 3.30
N LYS A 85 11.13 7.34 3.95
CA LYS A 85 12.04 8.25 3.26
C LYS A 85 13.15 7.51 2.52
N ASP A 86 13.75 6.49 3.13
CA ASP A 86 14.79 5.68 2.50
C ASP A 86 14.23 4.87 1.32
N LYS A 87 13.04 4.30 1.47
CA LYS A 87 12.34 3.61 0.37
C LYS A 87 12.04 4.55 -0.80
N GLN A 88 11.62 5.78 -0.52
CA GLN A 88 11.37 6.79 -1.56
C GLN A 88 12.65 7.08 -2.36
N ILE A 89 13.79 7.26 -1.68
CA ILE A 89 15.09 7.48 -2.34
C ILE A 89 15.47 6.28 -3.22
N ALA A 90 15.27 5.05 -2.72
CA ALA A 90 15.56 3.83 -3.49
C ALA A 90 14.68 3.71 -4.74
N ILE A 91 13.39 4.07 -4.64
CA ILE A 91 12.47 4.08 -5.78
C ILE A 91 12.90 5.11 -6.83
N GLU A 92 13.25 6.33 -6.40
CA GLU A 92 13.73 7.39 -7.31
C GLU A 92 15.01 6.99 -8.05
N ALA A 93 15.94 6.32 -7.35
CA ALA A 93 17.15 5.79 -7.96
C ALA A 93 16.84 4.68 -8.98
N ALA A 94 15.95 3.75 -8.65
CA ALA A 94 15.53 2.67 -9.56
C ALA A 94 14.83 3.22 -10.81
N GLN A 95 13.93 4.19 -10.65
CA GLN A 95 13.24 4.85 -11.76
C GLN A 95 14.22 5.57 -12.70
N THR A 96 15.24 6.23 -12.14
CA THR A 96 16.27 6.90 -12.93
C THR A 96 17.03 5.89 -13.79
N SER A 97 17.47 4.77 -13.20
CA SER A 97 18.14 3.69 -13.94
C SER A 97 17.24 3.06 -15.00
N GLN A 98 15.96 2.79 -14.67
CA GLN A 98 15.01 2.22 -15.62
C GLN A 98 14.77 3.14 -16.83
N ASN A 99 14.68 4.45 -16.60
CA ASN A 99 14.52 5.43 -17.68
C ASN A 99 15.73 5.47 -18.62
N GLU A 100 16.94 5.32 -18.08
CA GLU A 100 18.16 5.23 -18.88
C GLU A 100 18.17 3.96 -19.75
N VAL A 101 17.83 2.81 -19.15
CA VAL A 101 17.70 1.54 -19.89
C VAL A 101 16.63 1.66 -20.99
N ARG A 102 15.47 2.26 -20.67
CA ARG A 102 14.40 2.44 -21.66
C ARG A 102 14.85 3.31 -22.83
N LYS A 103 15.57 4.39 -22.56
CA LYS A 103 16.12 5.27 -23.60
C LYS A 103 17.07 4.51 -24.52
N ASN A 104 17.99 3.72 -23.95
CA ASN A 104 18.95 2.94 -24.73
C ASN A 104 18.23 1.89 -25.60
N LEU A 105 17.21 1.21 -25.05
CA LEU A 105 16.39 0.27 -25.80
C LEU A 105 15.60 0.94 -26.93
N GLU A 106 15.07 2.14 -26.70
CA GLU A 106 14.37 2.93 -27.74
C GLU A 106 15.32 3.27 -28.90
N GLU A 107 16.58 3.59 -28.60
CA GLU A 107 17.63 3.87 -29.58
C GLU A 107 18.01 2.61 -30.39
N GLU A 108 18.33 1.50 -29.71
CA GLU A 108 18.64 0.22 -30.37
C GLU A 108 17.46 -0.28 -31.22
N LEU A 109 16.22 -0.09 -30.76
CA LEU A 109 15.03 -0.47 -31.51
C LEU A 109 14.82 0.40 -32.76
N ALA A 110 15.26 1.67 -32.74
CA ALA A 110 15.24 2.52 -33.93
C ALA A 110 16.29 2.07 -34.95
N GLU A 111 17.50 1.75 -34.50
CA GLU A 111 18.59 1.25 -35.36
C GLU A 111 18.22 -0.08 -36.03
N THR A 112 17.68 -1.01 -35.26
CA THR A 112 17.24 -2.33 -35.78
C THR A 112 16.12 -2.20 -36.80
N LYS A 113 15.19 -1.25 -36.62
CA LYS A 113 14.15 -0.95 -37.62
C LYS A 113 14.74 -0.43 -38.93
N ASP A 114 15.71 0.47 -38.87
CA ASP A 114 16.40 0.99 -40.06
C ASP A 114 17.17 -0.12 -40.80
N LEU A 115 17.89 -0.97 -40.06
CA LEU A 115 18.59 -2.13 -40.62
C LEU A 115 17.61 -3.12 -41.27
N LEU A 116 16.48 -3.41 -40.63
CA LEU A 116 15.46 -4.29 -41.19
C LEU A 116 14.91 -3.75 -42.51
N GLU A 117 14.68 -2.44 -42.61
CA GLU A 117 14.21 -1.82 -43.83
C GLU A 117 15.24 -1.92 -44.96
N LYS A 118 16.52 -1.70 -44.64
CA LYS A 118 17.63 -1.90 -45.59
C LYS A 118 17.71 -3.35 -46.09
N VAL A 119 17.56 -4.33 -45.19
CA VAL A 119 17.55 -5.75 -45.55
C VAL A 119 16.37 -6.09 -46.47
N LYS A 120 15.17 -5.55 -46.18
CA LYS A 120 14.00 -5.73 -47.06
C LYS A 120 14.24 -5.17 -48.46
N GLN A 121 14.83 -3.98 -48.56
CA GLN A 121 15.17 -3.37 -49.84
C GLN A 121 16.17 -4.23 -50.62
N GLN A 122 17.21 -4.74 -49.96
CA GLN A 122 18.18 -5.65 -50.58
C GLN A 122 17.55 -6.96 -51.05
N LEU A 123 16.64 -7.54 -50.25
CA LEU A 123 15.93 -8.75 -50.63
C LEU A 123 15.09 -8.53 -51.89
N ALA A 124 14.41 -7.39 -52.01
CA ALA A 124 13.64 -7.04 -53.21
C ALA A 124 14.53 -6.93 -54.46
N ILE A 125 15.73 -6.35 -54.33
CA ILE A 125 16.72 -6.28 -55.42
C ILE A 125 17.16 -7.68 -55.83
N VAL A 126 17.52 -8.54 -54.87
CA VAL A 126 17.93 -9.92 -55.14
C VAL A 126 16.82 -10.74 -55.80
N GLU A 127 15.57 -10.58 -55.38
CA GLU A 127 14.43 -11.26 -56.01
C GLU A 127 14.25 -10.81 -57.47
N ASN A 128 14.41 -9.51 -57.74
CA ASN A 128 14.35 -8.98 -59.10
C ASN A 128 15.52 -9.49 -59.97
N ASP A 129 16.73 -9.51 -59.43
CA ASP A 129 17.91 -10.03 -60.12
C ASP A 129 17.78 -11.52 -60.41
N LYS A 130 17.27 -12.30 -59.47
CA LYS A 130 16.93 -13.72 -59.65
C LYS A 130 15.93 -13.92 -60.78
N ASN A 131 14.86 -13.12 -60.83
CA ASN A 131 13.86 -13.19 -61.91
C ASN A 131 14.45 -12.83 -63.28
N ASN A 132 15.29 -11.79 -63.33
CA ASN A 132 16.02 -11.41 -64.55
C ASN A 132 16.98 -12.51 -65.02
N LEU A 133 17.72 -13.14 -64.10
CA LEU A 133 18.59 -14.27 -64.42
C LEU A 133 17.80 -15.47 -64.91
N LYS A 134 16.67 -15.81 -64.28
CA LYS A 134 15.77 -16.88 -64.72
C LYS A 134 15.26 -16.62 -66.15
N ALA A 135 14.87 -15.39 -66.46
CA ALA A 135 14.44 -15.00 -67.80
C ALA A 135 15.58 -15.05 -68.84
N LYS A 136 16.81 -14.71 -68.44
CA LYS A 136 18.00 -14.87 -69.31
C LYS A 136 18.33 -16.35 -69.53
N LEU A 137 18.20 -17.19 -68.50
CA LEU A 137 18.43 -18.63 -68.57
C LEU A 137 17.47 -19.28 -69.58
N TRP A 138 16.17 -18.97 -69.49
CA TRP A 138 15.15 -19.41 -70.45
C TRP A 138 15.51 -19.06 -71.90
N LYS A 139 16.06 -17.85 -72.14
CA LYS A 139 16.47 -17.40 -73.48
C LYS A 139 17.72 -18.09 -74.00
N LEU A 140 18.60 -18.56 -73.11
CA LEU A 140 19.78 -19.34 -73.48
C LEU A 140 19.44 -20.82 -73.70
N GLU A 141 18.38 -21.32 -73.04
CA GLU A 141 17.88 -22.68 -73.19
C GLU A 141 16.99 -22.89 -74.43
N ALA A 142 16.56 -21.83 -75.14
CA ALA A 142 15.74 -21.96 -76.34
C ALA A 142 16.34 -21.21 -77.56
N PRO A 143 16.77 -21.87 -78.67
CA PRO A 143 17.03 -23.29 -78.91
C PRO A 143 18.48 -23.60 -79.35
N SER A 144 19.14 -24.50 -78.63
CA SER A 144 20.07 -25.47 -79.22
C SER A 144 19.31 -26.79 -79.45
N GLU A 145 18.23 -26.73 -80.22
CA GLU A 145 17.46 -27.90 -80.62
C GLU A 145 17.45 -28.01 -82.15
N LYS A 146 18.59 -28.49 -82.66
CA LYS A 146 18.64 -29.40 -83.79
C LYS A 146 19.40 -30.63 -83.35
N ALA A 147 18.75 -31.51 -82.60
CA ALA A 147 18.90 -32.97 -82.65
C ALA A 147 18.27 -33.59 -81.40
N ALA A 148 17.60 -34.72 -81.63
CA ALA A 148 17.06 -35.67 -80.67
C ALA A 148 15.71 -35.29 -80.04
N GLU A 149 14.67 -35.76 -80.73
CA GLU A 149 13.45 -36.23 -80.10
C GLU A 149 13.75 -37.22 -78.95
N GLU A 150 12.79 -37.26 -78.02
CA GLU A 150 12.49 -38.29 -77.03
C GLU A 150 12.84 -38.03 -75.55
N GLU A 151 11.76 -38.11 -74.76
CA GLU A 151 11.67 -38.33 -73.32
C GLU A 151 11.97 -37.16 -72.36
N LYS A 152 10.92 -36.45 -71.91
CA LYS A 152 10.27 -36.72 -70.60
C LYS A 152 9.22 -35.67 -70.22
N GLY A 153 8.11 -36.20 -69.72
CA GLY A 153 7.61 -35.80 -68.40
C GLY A 153 6.86 -34.47 -68.33
N ASN A 154 5.56 -34.56 -68.60
CA ASN A 154 4.52 -33.65 -68.18
C ASN A 154 4.74 -33.14 -66.74
N VAL A 155 5.10 -31.86 -66.57
CA VAL A 155 4.91 -31.10 -65.32
C VAL A 155 4.27 -29.76 -65.67
N GLY A 156 3.10 -29.85 -66.32
CA GLY A 156 2.07 -28.82 -66.24
C GLY A 156 1.11 -29.20 -65.13
N GLU A 157 1.29 -28.61 -63.94
CA GLU A 157 0.31 -28.35 -62.86
C GLU A 157 1.06 -28.12 -61.54
N ILE A 158 1.58 -26.90 -61.33
CA ILE A 158 2.01 -26.43 -60.00
C ILE A 158 1.33 -25.07 -59.69
N MET A 159 0.06 -24.92 -60.08
CA MET A 159 -0.70 -23.72 -59.74
C MET A 159 -2.19 -23.99 -59.58
N GLU A 160 -2.58 -25.05 -58.87
CA GLU A 160 -3.92 -25.11 -58.29
C GLU A 160 -3.98 -26.21 -57.23
N ASN A 161 -3.53 -25.90 -56.01
CA ASN A 161 -4.02 -26.47 -54.75
C ASN A 161 -3.38 -25.75 -53.54
N LEU A 162 -3.22 -24.44 -53.68
CA LEU A 162 -2.91 -23.52 -52.59
C LEU A 162 -4.24 -23.11 -51.94
N THR A 163 -4.81 -23.97 -51.09
CA THR A 163 -5.76 -23.62 -50.00
C THR A 163 -6.35 -24.89 -49.40
N LYS A 164 -5.59 -25.61 -48.56
CA LYS A 164 -6.13 -26.39 -47.43
C LYS A 164 -5.12 -26.39 -46.30
N GLU A 165 -5.24 -25.40 -45.44
CA GLU A 165 -5.45 -25.59 -44.01
C GLU A 165 -4.73 -26.82 -43.41
N THR A 166 -3.45 -26.66 -43.11
CA THR A 166 -2.83 -27.35 -41.96
C THR A 166 -1.82 -26.38 -41.39
N GLN A 167 -2.30 -25.61 -40.42
CA GLN A 167 -1.49 -24.70 -39.63
C GLN A 167 -0.62 -25.60 -38.74
N GLU A 168 0.60 -25.91 -39.19
CA GLU A 168 1.67 -26.32 -38.28
C GLU A 168 2.06 -25.05 -37.50
N THR A 169 1.28 -24.71 -36.47
CA THR A 169 1.72 -23.75 -35.46
C THR A 169 2.95 -24.34 -34.78
N SER A 170 4.02 -23.57 -34.75
CA SER A 170 5.20 -23.88 -33.94
C SER A 170 4.74 -24.13 -32.49
N PRO A 171 5.34 -25.09 -31.76
CA PRO A 171 5.04 -25.31 -30.34
C PRO A 171 5.11 -24.04 -29.48
N VAL A 172 5.91 -23.06 -29.91
CA VAL A 172 6.05 -21.75 -29.28
C VAL A 172 4.78 -20.89 -29.45
N GLU A 173 4.20 -20.86 -30.65
CA GLU A 173 2.96 -20.11 -30.93
C GLU A 173 1.76 -20.70 -30.18
N ASP A 174 1.65 -22.03 -30.08
CA ASP A 174 0.60 -22.69 -29.27
C ASP A 174 0.67 -22.33 -27.79
N LEU A 175 1.89 -22.18 -27.25
CA LEU A 175 2.10 -21.80 -25.86
C LEU A 175 1.77 -20.32 -25.63
N LEU A 176 2.08 -19.44 -26.60
CA LEU A 176 1.72 -18.03 -26.55
C LEU A 176 0.20 -17.84 -26.53
N ASP A 177 -0.53 -18.53 -27.43
CA ASP A 177 -1.99 -18.42 -27.49
C ASP A 177 -2.65 -18.90 -26.20
N LYS A 178 -2.17 -20.02 -25.64
CA LYS A 178 -2.64 -20.52 -24.32
C LYS A 178 -2.38 -19.53 -23.19
N ALA A 179 -1.19 -18.94 -23.14
CA ALA A 179 -0.84 -17.95 -22.12
C ALA A 179 -1.73 -16.70 -22.22
N ILE A 180 -1.99 -16.23 -23.44
CA ILE A 180 -2.89 -15.10 -23.70
C ILE A 180 -4.32 -15.43 -23.27
N GLN A 181 -4.80 -16.65 -23.53
CA GLN A 181 -6.13 -17.08 -23.10
C GLN A 181 -6.24 -17.09 -21.56
N LEU A 182 -5.28 -17.71 -20.87
CA LEU A 182 -5.24 -17.74 -19.40
C LEU A 182 -5.22 -16.33 -18.79
N TYR A 183 -4.46 -15.41 -19.40
CA TYR A 183 -4.42 -14.01 -18.97
C TYR A 183 -5.78 -13.32 -19.12
N ARG A 184 -6.51 -13.57 -20.22
CA ARG A 184 -7.86 -13.02 -20.45
C ARG A 184 -8.89 -13.58 -19.47
N GLU A 185 -8.67 -14.80 -18.99
CA GLU A 185 -9.46 -15.46 -17.95
C GLU A 185 -9.08 -15.00 -16.53
N GLU A 186 -8.19 -14.00 -16.41
CA GLU A 186 -7.63 -13.48 -15.14
C GLU A 186 -6.89 -14.53 -14.29
N ASN A 187 -6.45 -15.62 -14.94
CA ASN A 187 -5.61 -16.65 -14.34
C ASN A 187 -4.13 -16.29 -14.57
N PHE A 188 -3.68 -15.24 -13.86
CA PHE A 188 -2.40 -14.59 -14.11
C PHE A 188 -1.21 -15.51 -13.79
N GLU A 189 -1.32 -16.35 -12.78
CA GLU A 189 -0.28 -17.30 -12.36
C GLU A 189 -0.04 -18.38 -13.43
N GLU A 190 -1.11 -18.97 -13.98
CA GLU A 190 -0.99 -19.96 -15.04
C GLU A 190 -0.53 -19.33 -16.37
N ALA A 191 -0.97 -18.09 -16.65
CA ALA A 191 -0.50 -17.34 -17.81
C ALA A 191 1.02 -17.08 -17.76
N ILE A 192 1.54 -16.67 -16.60
CA ILE A 192 2.98 -16.47 -16.38
C ILE A 192 3.74 -17.77 -16.61
N ALA A 193 3.28 -18.89 -16.04
CA ALA A 193 3.93 -20.18 -16.23
C ALA A 193 4.02 -20.58 -17.72
N LYS A 194 2.98 -20.28 -18.51
CA LYS A 194 3.01 -20.55 -19.96
C LYS A 194 3.93 -19.63 -20.74
N TRP A 195 4.06 -18.35 -20.37
CA TRP A 195 5.09 -17.50 -20.96
C TRP A 195 6.50 -17.87 -20.51
N GLU A 196 6.70 -18.42 -19.31
CA GLU A 196 7.99 -18.97 -18.89
C GLU A 196 8.38 -20.20 -19.71
N GLU A 197 7.42 -21.09 -20.03
CA GLU A 197 7.61 -22.20 -20.96
C GLU A 197 8.04 -21.70 -22.36
N VAL A 198 7.44 -20.61 -22.85
CA VAL A 198 7.85 -19.96 -24.11
C VAL A 198 9.31 -19.49 -24.03
N LEU A 199 9.71 -18.86 -22.93
CA LEU A 199 11.08 -18.37 -22.75
C LEU A 199 12.11 -19.47 -22.55
N ALA A 200 11.70 -20.66 -22.08
CA ALA A 200 12.55 -21.83 -22.01
C ALA A 200 12.86 -22.39 -23.41
N LEU A 201 11.91 -22.28 -24.35
CA LEU A 201 12.08 -22.71 -25.75
C LEU A 201 12.77 -21.65 -26.60
N ASP A 202 12.39 -20.38 -26.42
CA ASP A 202 12.96 -19.22 -27.11
C ASP A 202 13.24 -18.09 -26.09
N PRO A 203 14.46 -18.06 -25.52
CA PRO A 203 14.87 -17.01 -24.58
C PRO A 203 14.87 -15.60 -25.18
N SER A 204 14.79 -15.47 -26.51
CA SER A 204 14.76 -14.18 -27.23
C SER A 204 13.33 -13.67 -27.48
N LYS A 205 12.29 -14.46 -27.16
CA LYS A 205 10.89 -14.05 -27.38
C LYS A 205 10.47 -12.93 -26.42
N LEU A 206 10.67 -11.69 -26.87
CA LEU A 206 10.39 -10.48 -26.08
C LEU A 206 8.92 -10.36 -25.67
N GLU A 207 7.99 -10.84 -26.49
CA GLU A 207 6.56 -10.85 -26.20
C GLU A 207 6.24 -11.59 -24.88
N ALA A 208 6.86 -12.75 -24.66
CA ALA A 208 6.65 -13.51 -23.43
C ALA A 208 7.26 -12.78 -22.21
N LYS A 209 8.44 -12.15 -22.33
CA LYS A 209 9.04 -11.37 -21.23
C LYS A 209 8.14 -10.19 -20.83
N PHE A 210 7.68 -9.43 -21.82
CA PHE A 210 6.83 -8.26 -21.58
C PHE A 210 5.49 -8.64 -20.96
N ASN A 211 4.87 -9.72 -21.44
CA ASN A 211 3.59 -10.16 -20.92
C ASN A 211 3.67 -10.73 -19.49
N ILE A 212 4.78 -11.39 -19.12
CA ILE A 212 5.03 -11.82 -17.73
C ILE A 212 5.04 -10.61 -16.79
N GLU A 213 5.73 -9.53 -17.15
CA GLU A 213 5.80 -8.32 -16.32
C GLU A 213 4.41 -7.72 -16.09
N ILE A 214 3.61 -7.60 -17.15
CA ILE A 214 2.23 -7.12 -17.06
C ILE A 214 1.38 -8.02 -16.14
N ALA A 215 1.48 -9.33 -16.28
CA ALA A 215 0.71 -10.26 -15.47
C ALA A 215 1.13 -10.27 -14.01
N GLN A 216 2.43 -10.09 -13.71
CA GLN A 216 2.91 -9.94 -12.34
C GLN A 216 2.33 -8.68 -11.68
N ASP A 217 2.20 -7.57 -12.41
CA ASP A 217 1.58 -6.36 -11.88
C ASP A 217 0.08 -6.51 -11.65
N ARG A 218 -0.63 -7.20 -12.54
CA ARG A 218 -2.05 -7.55 -12.34
C ARG A 218 -2.26 -8.43 -11.12
N LEU A 219 -1.37 -9.38 -10.89
CA LEU A 219 -1.42 -10.26 -9.74
C LEU A 219 -1.24 -9.50 -8.42
N LYS A 220 -0.26 -8.59 -8.36
CA LYS A 220 -0.06 -7.72 -7.18
C LYS A 220 -1.29 -6.84 -6.90
N GLU A 221 -1.87 -6.23 -7.93
CA GLU A 221 -3.06 -5.40 -7.79
C GLU A 221 -4.24 -6.22 -7.23
N LYS A 222 -4.45 -7.44 -7.74
CA LYS A 222 -5.49 -8.34 -7.23
C LYS A 222 -5.30 -8.67 -5.75
N GLN A 223 -4.07 -8.97 -5.33
CA GLN A 223 -3.77 -9.24 -3.92
C GLN A 223 -4.05 -8.02 -3.02
N ILE A 224 -3.66 -6.81 -3.46
CA ILE A 224 -3.92 -5.58 -2.73
C ILE A 224 -5.43 -5.36 -2.55
N GLN A 225 -6.22 -5.59 -3.60
CA GLN A 225 -7.69 -5.45 -3.54
C GLN A 225 -8.32 -6.47 -2.58
N GLU A 226 -7.83 -7.71 -2.57
CA GLU A 226 -8.28 -8.75 -1.63
C GLU A 226 -7.95 -8.42 -0.18
N ASP A 227 -6.73 -7.94 0.09
CA ASP A 227 -6.28 -7.51 1.42
C ASP A 227 -7.06 -6.30 1.94
N LEU A 228 -7.39 -5.35 1.05
CA LEU A 228 -8.25 -4.21 1.40
C LEU A 228 -9.68 -4.65 1.73
N LYS A 229 -10.22 -5.62 0.98
CA LYS A 229 -11.57 -6.16 1.21
C LYS A 229 -11.65 -6.97 2.51
N SER A 230 -10.65 -7.81 2.80
CA SER A 230 -10.58 -8.57 4.05
C SER A 230 -10.45 -7.65 5.26
N SER A 231 -9.59 -6.62 5.17
CA SER A 231 -9.39 -5.61 6.23
C SER A 231 -10.63 -4.73 6.50
N ARG A 232 -11.49 -4.52 5.49
CA ARG A 232 -12.77 -3.82 5.66
C ARG A 232 -13.84 -4.71 6.29
N THR A 233 -13.79 -6.02 6.02
CA THR A 233 -14.76 -6.98 6.54
C THR A 233 -14.51 -7.30 8.02
N GLN A 234 -13.26 -7.31 8.47
CA GLN A 234 -12.90 -7.51 9.88
C GLN A 234 -13.17 -6.29 10.79
N ARG A 235 -13.42 -5.10 10.21
CA ARG A 235 -13.70 -3.86 10.96
C ARG A 235 -15.19 -3.60 11.22
N LYS A 236 -16.08 -4.46 10.73
CA LYS A 236 -17.53 -4.44 11.00
C LYS A 236 -17.90 -5.51 12.01
#